data_AF-A0A1H7L056-F1
#
_entry.id   AF-A0A1H7L056-F1
#
_cell.length_a   1.000
_cell.length_b   1.000
_cell.length_c   1.000
_cell.angle_alpha   90.00
_cell.angle_beta   90.00
_cell.angle_gamma   90.00
#
_symmetry.space_group_name_H-M   'P 1'
#
loop_
_entity.id
_entity.type
_entity.pdbx_description
1 polymer ?
#
loop_
_entity_poly.entity_id
_entity_poly.type
_entity_poly.pdbx_seq_one_letter_code
_entity_poly.pdbx_strand_id
1 'polypeptide(L)'
;MSRIPEETIQSIREKTDIVQIISQYLQLRKSGQNYFASCPFHDDKTPSFSVSEKKQIYHCFSCGRGGNVFSFLQEMEGLSFVEAVGKTAELADVPIDFTLIDRARQSAPNPDSMQAKLLAVYEKAEYFYHHLLVNTQTGEEAYRYLLDRGMTKESIETFKIGFSPPKREALKLYLDNEGLNDPELLKKSGLFSDRDDEVFLDRFSNRILFPINNAKGQTVAFSGRAFMEQSDNYRTAKYMNSPETELFNKRRVLFNYDKARASIRRENEVILFEGFMDVISAWQAGVKNGIASMGTSLTEEQISVLDKVTDHVVIAYDGDDAGLEATKRATDFISRDTHFTMEIATFPEKLDPDDYIQTKGIEAFQDFLKHGRDTLMSFLMAYHRKGLNLKNESERLKYIEIVLKELARVTSAIERELYLKQLQDEFDLSLETLKEQMHTFVIEQQNERRAEKRKEARRDPSPEPVQSIVLHRNQPKETALTRAEKNLLHRLFTLDETWTILNSQEKELSFSDQDHQVLYLMYDEFHHSHEDTSLQSFLDFLPDERLKSKASEIAWISLSDEIARGEIEDYLSVICDRQPLETRLQSKKEELKLAERNGDKQKQQALSFEIINIIKQMKSN
;
A
#
# COMPACT_ATOMS: atom_id res chain seq x y z
N MET A 1 32.88 8.53 -6.30
CA MET A 1 31.42 8.49 -6.45
C MET A 1 30.94 9.92 -6.65
N SER A 2 30.24 10.24 -7.74
CA SER A 2 29.61 11.56 -7.89
C SER A 2 28.45 11.65 -6.91
N ARG A 3 28.68 12.27 -5.75
CA ARG A 3 27.68 12.57 -4.73
C ARG A 3 26.95 13.85 -5.18
N ILE A 4 25.62 13.91 -5.00
CA ILE A 4 24.90 15.18 -5.10
C ILE A 4 25.52 16.14 -4.07
N PRO A 5 25.86 17.39 -4.42
CA PRO A 5 26.41 18.35 -3.46
C PRO A 5 25.47 18.51 -2.27
N GLU A 6 26.02 18.56 -1.07
CA GLU A 6 25.25 18.62 0.16
C GLU A 6 24.37 19.88 0.23
N GLU A 7 24.90 21.02 -0.25
CA GLU A 7 24.15 22.27 -0.43
C GLU A 7 22.89 22.09 -1.30
N THR A 8 22.95 21.22 -2.31
CA THR A 8 21.80 20.94 -3.18
C THR A 8 20.75 20.12 -2.44
N ILE A 9 21.16 19.10 -1.68
CA ILE A 9 20.25 18.29 -0.85
C ILE A 9 19.56 19.20 0.18
N GLN A 10 20.32 20.09 0.81
CA GLN A 10 19.78 21.03 1.78
C GLN A 10 18.79 22.02 1.17
N SER A 11 19.12 22.60 0.01
CA SER A 11 18.18 23.51 -0.68
C SER A 11 16.86 22.82 -1.06
N ILE A 12 16.89 21.51 -1.38
CA ILE A 12 15.67 20.76 -1.68
C ILE A 12 14.83 20.60 -0.41
N ARG A 13 15.43 20.22 0.71
CA ARG A 13 14.73 20.08 1.99
C ARG A 13 14.08 21.38 2.44
N GLU A 14 14.79 22.50 2.38
CA GLU A 14 14.25 23.81 2.78
C GLU A 14 13.03 24.24 1.95
N LYS A 15 12.95 23.78 0.70
CA LYS A 15 11.86 24.10 -0.23
C LYS A 15 10.77 23.03 -0.26
N THR A 16 10.94 21.93 0.46
CA THR A 16 10.01 20.80 0.46
C THR A 16 9.22 20.79 1.76
N ASP A 17 7.90 20.66 1.66
CA ASP A 17 7.07 20.28 2.80
C ASP A 17 6.73 18.79 2.72
N ILE A 18 7.16 18.01 3.72
CA ILE A 18 6.88 16.59 3.85
C ILE A 18 5.38 16.29 3.81
N VAL A 19 4.53 17.18 4.34
CA VAL A 19 3.06 16.99 4.33
C VAL A 19 2.56 17.06 2.91
N GLN A 20 3.02 18.04 2.13
CA GLN A 20 2.66 18.19 0.72
C GLN A 20 3.07 16.95 -0.08
N ILE A 21 4.31 16.46 0.10
CA ILE A 21 4.79 15.27 -0.62
C ILE A 21 3.98 14.03 -0.22
N ILE A 22 3.86 13.73 1.08
CA ILE A 22 3.15 12.54 1.56
C ILE A 22 1.66 12.60 1.19
N SER A 23 1.04 13.79 1.15
CA SER A 23 -0.36 13.96 0.75
C SER A 23 -0.62 13.52 -0.70
N GLN A 24 0.42 13.49 -1.55
CA GLN A 24 0.29 12.93 -2.89
C GLN A 24 0.15 11.41 -2.87
N TYR A 25 0.60 10.74 -1.80
CA TYR A 25 0.63 9.28 -1.66
C TYR A 25 -0.49 8.73 -0.76
N LEU A 26 -0.88 9.49 0.26
CA LEU A 26 -1.81 9.08 1.30
C LEU A 26 -2.83 10.19 1.55
N GLN A 27 -4.08 9.82 1.84
CA GLN A 27 -5.07 10.78 2.32
C GLN A 27 -4.77 11.18 3.78
N LEU A 28 -4.13 12.33 3.95
CA LEU A 28 -3.76 12.88 5.26
C LEU A 28 -4.93 13.63 5.91
N ARG A 29 -5.25 13.30 7.16
CA ARG A 29 -6.26 14.01 7.97
C ARG A 29 -5.59 14.80 9.10
N LYS A 30 -5.82 16.11 9.16
CA LYS A 30 -5.24 16.97 10.20
C LYS A 30 -5.91 16.71 11.56
N SER A 31 -5.10 16.47 12.59
CA SER A 31 -5.56 16.33 13.98
C SER A 31 -4.55 16.99 14.93
N GLY A 32 -4.96 18.09 15.57
CA GLY A 32 -4.06 18.93 16.34
C GLY A 32 -2.99 19.58 15.45
N GLN A 33 -1.72 19.43 15.83
CA GLN A 33 -0.57 19.98 15.08
C GLN A 33 -0.02 19.04 14.01
N ASN A 34 -0.53 17.80 13.92
CA ASN A 34 0.02 16.77 13.04
C ASN A 34 -1.05 16.22 12.09
N TYR A 35 -0.61 15.46 11.09
CA TYR A 35 -1.48 14.80 10.12
C TYR A 35 -1.42 13.29 10.30
N PHE A 36 -2.55 12.62 10.12
CA PHE A 36 -2.69 11.19 10.34
C PHE A 36 -3.23 10.49 9.09
N ALA A 37 -2.75 9.28 8.83
CA ALA A 37 -3.25 8.38 7.80
C ALA A 37 -3.09 6.90 8.22
N SER A 38 -3.71 6.01 7.45
CA SER A 38 -3.35 4.59 7.48
C SER A 38 -1.93 4.42 6.92
N CYS A 39 -1.14 3.57 7.57
CA CYS A 39 0.24 3.37 7.17
C CYS A 39 0.30 2.67 5.79
N PRO A 40 1.08 3.17 4.82
CA PRO A 40 1.21 2.51 3.51
C PRO A 40 2.00 1.21 3.59
N PHE A 41 2.79 1.07 4.65
CA PHE A 41 3.88 0.09 4.80
C PHE A 41 3.48 -1.20 5.52
N HIS A 42 2.32 -1.22 6.16
CA HIS A 42 1.71 -2.40 6.78
C HIS A 42 0.19 -2.21 6.82
N ASP A 43 -0.55 -3.31 6.94
CA ASP A 43 -2.00 -3.23 7.07
C ASP A 43 -2.39 -2.84 8.50
N ASP A 44 -2.98 -1.65 8.64
CA ASP A 44 -3.51 -1.14 9.89
C ASP A 44 -5.00 -0.86 9.75
N LYS A 45 -5.79 -1.25 10.77
CA LYS A 45 -7.23 -0.95 10.85
C LYS A 45 -7.51 0.45 11.39
N THR A 46 -6.47 1.12 11.92
CA THR A 46 -6.56 2.45 12.53
C THR A 46 -5.46 3.39 11.98
N PRO A 47 -5.74 4.69 11.81
CA PRO A 47 -4.72 5.65 11.37
C PRO A 47 -3.58 5.77 12.40
N SER A 48 -2.45 5.11 12.15
CA SER A 48 -1.26 5.11 13.01
C SER A 48 -0.07 5.86 12.43
N PHE A 49 -0.15 6.23 11.15
CA PHE A 49 0.88 6.95 10.44
C PHE A 49 0.74 8.45 10.70
N SER A 50 1.69 9.03 11.40
CA SER A 50 1.68 10.43 11.83
C SER A 50 2.77 11.22 11.11
N VAL A 51 2.41 12.36 10.56
CA VAL A 51 3.31 13.29 9.85
C VAL A 51 3.33 14.62 10.59
N SER A 52 4.54 15.12 10.90
CA SER A 52 4.73 16.40 11.56
C SER A 52 5.27 17.44 10.58
N GLU A 53 4.49 18.49 10.33
CA GLU A 53 4.86 19.63 9.49
C GLU A 53 6.01 20.44 10.13
N LYS A 54 5.97 20.66 11.45
CA LYS A 54 7.04 21.39 12.18
C LYS A 54 8.37 20.63 12.16
N LYS A 55 8.33 19.32 12.41
CA LYS A 55 9.55 18.50 12.52
C LYS A 55 10.03 17.96 11.17
N GLN A 56 9.21 18.06 10.12
CA GLN A 56 9.46 17.54 8.77
C GLN A 56 9.83 16.04 8.78
N ILE A 57 9.14 15.25 9.62
CA ILE A 57 9.32 13.80 9.76
C ILE A 57 7.97 13.07 9.80
N TYR A 58 7.98 11.78 9.47
CA TYR A 58 6.87 10.86 9.73
C TYR A 58 7.26 9.76 10.72
N HIS A 59 6.26 9.20 11.39
CA HIS A 59 6.42 7.99 12.20
C HIS A 59 5.10 7.23 12.30
N CYS A 60 5.18 5.91 12.18
CA CYS A 60 4.08 5.00 12.36
C CYS A 60 4.08 4.43 13.78
N PHE A 61 3.07 4.75 14.58
CA PHE A 61 2.97 4.27 15.96
C PHE A 61 2.61 2.78 16.09
N SER A 62 2.22 2.12 14.99
CA SER A 62 1.93 0.68 14.98
C SER A 62 3.16 -0.13 14.59
N CYS A 63 3.78 0.16 13.44
CA CYS A 63 4.90 -0.63 12.91
C CYS A 63 6.29 -0.04 13.19
N GLY A 64 6.38 1.15 13.80
CA GLY A 64 7.63 1.81 14.19
C GLY A 64 8.40 2.49 13.06
N ARG A 65 8.02 2.31 11.79
CA ARG A 65 8.69 2.96 10.64
C ARG A 65 8.60 4.48 10.74
N GLY A 66 9.72 5.15 10.53
CA GLY A 66 9.79 6.61 10.59
C GLY A 66 11.02 7.17 9.91
N GLY A 67 10.92 8.40 9.45
CA GLY A 67 12.03 9.12 8.82
C GLY A 67 11.57 10.44 8.21
N ASN A 68 12.30 10.92 7.20
CA ASN A 68 12.03 12.18 6.51
C ASN A 68 11.36 11.94 5.15
N VAL A 69 11.26 12.99 4.32
CA VAL A 69 10.63 12.92 3.00
C VAL A 69 11.38 11.97 2.04
N PHE A 70 12.71 11.90 2.12
CA PHE A 70 13.50 11.02 1.26
C PHE A 70 13.31 9.58 1.65
N SER A 71 13.45 9.23 2.94
CA SER A 71 13.25 7.85 3.40
C SER A 71 11.83 7.36 3.09
N PHE A 72 10.83 8.25 3.19
CA PHE A 72 9.47 7.94 2.78
C PHE A 72 9.41 7.52 1.30
N LEU A 73 9.99 8.30 0.39
CA LEU A 73 9.98 7.99 -1.05
C LEU A 73 10.85 6.77 -1.40
N GLN A 74 12.00 6.61 -0.74
CA GLN A 74 12.83 5.42 -0.86
C GLN A 74 12.03 4.16 -0.51
N GLU A 75 11.27 4.19 0.57
CA GLU A 75 10.49 3.03 1.01
C GLU A 75 9.20 2.84 0.19
N MET A 76 8.51 3.94 -0.13
CA MET A 76 7.23 3.93 -0.84
C MET A 76 7.37 3.53 -2.31
N GLU A 77 8.43 4.00 -2.97
CA GLU A 77 8.68 3.73 -4.39
C GLU A 77 9.87 2.76 -4.62
N GLY A 78 10.58 2.36 -3.56
CA GLY A 78 11.78 1.52 -3.66
C GLY A 78 12.94 2.23 -4.36
N LEU A 79 13.05 3.55 -4.15
CA LEU A 79 14.07 4.40 -4.76
C LEU A 79 15.39 4.32 -3.98
N SER A 80 16.51 4.44 -4.68
CA SER A 80 17.78 4.81 -4.06
C SER A 80 17.70 6.22 -3.47
N PHE A 81 18.64 6.58 -2.60
CA PHE A 81 18.67 7.91 -1.98
C PHE A 81 18.73 9.03 -3.03
N VAL A 82 19.56 8.86 -4.06
CA VAL A 82 19.71 9.85 -5.15
C VAL A 82 18.42 9.98 -5.97
N GLU A 83 17.74 8.87 -6.24
CA GLU A 83 16.44 8.89 -6.91
C GLU A 83 15.36 9.54 -6.05
N ALA A 84 15.36 9.29 -4.73
CA ALA A 84 14.43 9.94 -3.81
C ALA A 84 14.68 11.45 -3.72
N VAL A 85 15.94 11.90 -3.70
CA VAL A 85 16.31 13.33 -3.76
C VAL A 85 15.82 13.95 -5.07
N GLY A 86 16.11 13.30 -6.20
CA GLY A 86 15.65 13.76 -7.52
C GLY A 86 14.13 13.82 -7.64
N LYS A 87 13.44 12.80 -7.12
CA LYS A 87 11.96 12.74 -7.11
C LYS A 87 11.38 13.82 -6.22
N THR A 88 11.95 14.05 -5.04
CA THR A 88 11.51 15.12 -4.14
C THR A 88 11.62 16.48 -4.80
N ALA A 89 12.73 16.74 -5.48
CA ALA A 89 12.93 17.99 -6.19
C ALA A 89 11.94 18.21 -7.35
N GLU A 90 11.64 17.15 -8.11
CA GLU A 90 10.59 17.18 -9.14
C GLU A 90 9.23 17.51 -8.51
N LEU A 91 8.88 16.85 -7.41
CA LEU A 91 7.61 17.06 -6.72
C LEU A 91 7.49 18.41 -6.00
N ALA A 92 8.63 19.02 -5.64
CA ALA A 92 8.72 20.33 -4.99
C ALA A 92 9.02 21.47 -5.97
N ASP A 93 9.00 21.22 -7.29
CA ASP A 93 9.33 22.18 -8.35
C ASP A 93 10.68 22.90 -8.15
N VAL A 94 11.67 22.20 -7.59
CA VAL A 94 13.03 22.72 -7.40
C VAL A 94 13.88 22.42 -8.63
N PRO A 95 14.42 23.42 -9.35
CA PRO A 95 15.25 23.18 -10.53
C PRO A 95 16.58 22.53 -10.13
N ILE A 96 16.86 21.35 -10.67
CA ILE A 96 18.10 20.60 -10.46
C ILE A 96 18.75 20.28 -11.80
N ASP A 97 20.09 20.29 -11.83
CA ASP A 97 20.86 19.72 -12.91
C ASP A 97 20.77 18.18 -12.88
N PHE A 98 19.84 17.63 -13.67
CA PHE A 98 19.58 16.19 -13.76
C PHE A 98 20.79 15.36 -14.25
N THR A 99 21.84 16.00 -14.81
CA THR A 99 23.05 15.28 -15.22
C THR A 99 23.83 14.69 -14.02
N LEU A 100 23.62 15.22 -12.81
CA LEU A 100 24.16 14.68 -11.56
C LEU A 100 23.42 13.43 -11.09
N ILE A 101 22.11 13.34 -11.35
CA ILE A 101 21.25 12.21 -10.98
C ILE A 101 21.50 11.04 -11.95
N ASP A 102 21.66 11.32 -13.25
CA ASP A 102 21.92 10.29 -14.27
C ASP A 102 23.26 9.56 -14.08
N ARG A 103 24.28 10.22 -13.51
CA ARG A 103 25.55 9.58 -13.16
C ARG A 103 25.46 8.70 -11.91
N ALA A 104 24.53 8.98 -11.01
CA ALA A 104 24.31 8.23 -9.78
C ALA A 104 23.28 7.08 -9.93
N ARG A 105 22.44 7.12 -10.98
CA ARG A 105 21.57 6.01 -11.41
C ARG A 105 22.31 4.71 -11.76
N GLN A 106 23.62 4.76 -11.98
CA GLN A 106 24.44 3.57 -12.23
C GLN A 106 24.63 2.67 -10.99
N SER A 107 24.09 3.07 -9.82
CA SER A 107 24.07 2.30 -8.57
C SER A 107 22.63 1.96 -8.14
N ALA A 108 21.97 1.08 -8.90
CA ALA A 108 20.64 0.55 -8.63
C ALA A 108 20.70 -0.68 -7.66
N PRO A 109 19.57 -1.26 -7.20
CA PRO A 109 19.56 -2.36 -6.21
C PRO A 109 20.40 -3.53 -6.70
N ASN A 110 20.94 -4.35 -5.78
CA ASN A 110 21.89 -5.42 -6.08
C ASN A 110 21.53 -6.11 -7.41
N PRO A 111 22.27 -5.83 -8.51
CA PRO A 111 21.91 -6.32 -9.85
C PRO A 111 21.94 -7.85 -9.90
N ASP A 112 22.53 -8.49 -8.89
CA ASP A 112 22.53 -9.92 -8.73
C ASP A 112 21.27 -10.51 -8.10
N SER A 113 20.33 -9.70 -7.59
CA SER A 113 19.06 -10.22 -7.07
C SER A 113 18.24 -10.90 -8.16
N MET A 114 17.64 -12.06 -7.84
CA MET A 114 16.79 -12.81 -8.77
C MET A 114 15.65 -11.93 -9.32
N GLN A 115 15.05 -11.12 -8.45
CA GLN A 115 13.95 -10.22 -8.82
C GLN A 115 14.37 -9.19 -9.88
N ALA A 116 15.56 -8.57 -9.75
CA ALA A 116 16.08 -7.62 -10.74
C ALA A 116 16.36 -8.29 -12.09
N LYS A 117 16.95 -9.50 -12.07
CA LYS A 117 17.18 -10.29 -13.29
C LYS A 117 15.87 -10.67 -13.99
N LEU A 118 14.84 -11.03 -13.22
CA LEU A 118 13.51 -11.33 -13.77
C LEU A 118 12.87 -10.09 -14.41
N LEU A 119 12.97 -8.93 -13.77
CA LEU A 119 12.48 -7.67 -14.33
C LEU A 119 13.18 -7.31 -15.64
N ALA A 120 14.50 -7.51 -15.72
CA ALA A 120 15.26 -7.30 -16.96
C ALA A 120 14.80 -8.24 -18.09
N VAL A 121 14.48 -9.51 -17.78
CA VAL A 121 13.89 -10.44 -18.76
C VAL A 121 12.54 -9.93 -19.27
N TYR A 122 11.67 -9.44 -18.38
CA TYR A 122 10.36 -8.91 -18.77
C TYR A 122 10.45 -7.63 -19.59
N GLU A 123 11.37 -6.72 -19.26
CA GLU A 123 11.64 -5.51 -20.04
C GLU A 123 12.07 -5.86 -21.47
N LYS A 124 13.01 -6.81 -21.61
CA LYS A 124 13.46 -7.29 -22.93
C LYS A 124 12.36 -8.00 -23.69
N ALA A 125 11.56 -8.84 -23.00
CA ALA A 125 10.43 -9.52 -23.61
C ALA A 125 9.35 -8.54 -24.12
N GLU A 126 8.99 -7.52 -23.34
CA GLU A 126 8.06 -6.47 -23.77
C GLU A 126 8.58 -5.77 -25.02
N TYR A 127 9.83 -5.29 -24.98
CA TYR A 127 10.45 -4.63 -26.12
C TYR A 127 10.40 -5.50 -27.38
N PHE A 128 10.79 -6.78 -27.24
CA PHE A 128 10.77 -7.75 -28.33
C PHE A 128 9.37 -7.92 -28.93
N TYR A 129 8.37 -8.20 -28.09
CA TYR A 129 7.01 -8.44 -28.57
C TYR A 129 6.36 -7.19 -29.17
N HIS A 130 6.57 -6.02 -28.57
CA HIS A 130 6.09 -4.76 -29.11
C HIS A 130 6.74 -4.45 -30.46
N HIS A 131 8.06 -4.65 -30.57
CA HIS A 131 8.78 -4.48 -31.83
C HIS A 131 8.26 -5.42 -32.91
N LEU A 132 8.00 -6.70 -32.59
CA LEU A 132 7.43 -7.66 -33.54
C LEU A 132 6.08 -7.20 -34.07
N LEU A 133 5.19 -6.68 -33.22
CA LEU A 133 3.87 -6.21 -33.62
C LEU A 133 3.96 -5.03 -34.59
N VAL A 134 4.78 -4.02 -34.27
CA VAL A 134 4.74 -2.71 -34.95
C VAL A 134 5.70 -2.63 -36.14
N ASN A 135 6.82 -3.36 -36.12
CA ASN A 135 7.92 -3.15 -37.06
C ASN A 135 8.22 -4.36 -37.98
N THR A 136 7.45 -5.44 -37.90
CA THR A 136 7.74 -6.66 -38.68
C THR A 136 6.56 -7.14 -39.51
N GLN A 137 6.86 -7.75 -40.66
CA GLN A 137 5.84 -8.36 -41.52
C GLN A 137 5.07 -9.48 -40.80
N THR A 138 5.70 -10.19 -39.86
CA THR A 138 5.07 -11.26 -39.07
C THR A 138 3.97 -10.71 -38.14
N GLY A 139 4.11 -9.47 -37.67
CA GLY A 139 3.13 -8.81 -36.80
C GLY A 139 1.99 -8.12 -37.54
N GLU A 140 2.10 -7.91 -38.86
CA GLU A 140 1.17 -7.10 -39.68
C GLU A 140 -0.29 -7.55 -39.53
N GLU A 141 -0.56 -8.86 -39.53
CA GLU A 141 -1.92 -9.37 -39.43
C GLU A 141 -2.52 -9.12 -38.04
N ALA A 142 -1.74 -9.33 -36.98
CA ALA A 142 -2.14 -9.04 -35.61
C ALA A 142 -2.34 -7.53 -35.39
N TYR A 143 -1.50 -6.70 -36.02
CA TYR A 143 -1.62 -5.25 -36.00
C TYR A 143 -2.90 -4.77 -36.69
N ARG A 144 -3.19 -5.27 -37.90
CA ARG A 144 -4.45 -4.97 -38.60
C ARG A 144 -5.67 -5.39 -37.80
N TYR A 145 -5.64 -6.59 -37.22
CA TYR A 145 -6.71 -7.07 -36.35
C TYR A 145 -7.00 -6.12 -35.18
N LEU A 146 -5.98 -5.52 -34.57
CA LEU A 146 -6.15 -4.53 -33.52
C LEU A 146 -6.80 -3.24 -34.05
N LEU A 147 -6.33 -2.73 -35.19
CA LEU A 147 -6.91 -1.53 -35.81
C LEU A 147 -8.36 -1.74 -36.23
N ASP A 148 -8.69 -2.89 -36.82
CA ASP A 148 -10.06 -3.26 -37.22
C ASP A 148 -11.00 -3.39 -36.01
N ARG A 149 -10.44 -3.65 -34.83
CA ARG A 149 -11.14 -3.65 -33.54
C ARG A 149 -11.20 -2.28 -32.87
N GLY A 150 -10.83 -1.20 -33.58
CA GLY A 150 -10.90 0.16 -33.05
C GLY A 150 -9.73 0.57 -32.16
N MET A 151 -8.69 -0.26 -32.01
CA MET A 151 -7.49 0.09 -31.27
C MET A 151 -6.71 1.17 -32.02
N THR A 152 -6.34 2.26 -31.34
CA THR A 152 -5.49 3.31 -31.96
C THR A 152 -4.00 2.96 -31.86
N LYS A 153 -3.19 3.57 -32.73
CA LYS A 153 -1.72 3.49 -32.64
C LYS A 153 -1.20 4.00 -31.29
N GLU A 154 -1.79 5.08 -30.80
CA GLU A 154 -1.47 5.66 -29.49
C GLU A 154 -1.73 4.66 -28.36
N SER A 155 -2.85 3.93 -28.39
CA SER A 155 -3.12 2.86 -27.41
C SER A 155 -2.10 1.74 -27.49
N ILE A 156 -1.75 1.29 -28.70
CA ILE A 156 -0.75 0.23 -28.93
C ILE A 156 0.59 0.64 -28.31
N GLU A 157 1.01 1.90 -28.49
CA GLU A 157 2.25 2.43 -27.95
C GLU A 157 2.18 2.68 -26.43
N THR A 158 1.05 3.18 -25.93
CA THR A 158 0.82 3.50 -24.51
C THR A 158 0.81 2.25 -23.64
N PHE A 159 0.12 1.21 -24.10
CA PHE A 159 0.00 -0.07 -23.40
C PHE A 159 1.08 -1.08 -23.82
N LYS A 160 2.00 -0.68 -24.69
CA LYS A 160 3.11 -1.53 -25.19
C LYS A 160 2.61 -2.89 -25.70
N ILE A 161 1.47 -2.88 -26.40
CA ILE A 161 0.84 -4.09 -26.93
C ILE A 161 1.83 -4.75 -27.89
N GLY A 162 1.98 -6.06 -27.78
CA GLY A 162 2.96 -6.83 -28.54
C GLY A 162 2.36 -8.01 -29.27
N PHE A 163 3.21 -8.73 -29.99
CA PHE A 163 2.85 -9.93 -30.73
C PHE A 163 3.87 -11.04 -30.49
N SER A 164 3.37 -12.20 -30.07
CA SER A 164 4.14 -13.43 -29.97
C SER A 164 3.95 -14.28 -31.23
N PRO A 165 5.03 -14.58 -31.98
CA PRO A 165 4.94 -15.30 -33.25
C PRO A 165 4.57 -16.79 -33.03
N PRO A 166 4.15 -17.50 -34.09
CA PRO A 166 3.87 -18.94 -34.00
C PRO A 166 5.12 -19.77 -33.66
N LYS A 167 6.31 -19.30 -34.05
CA LYS A 167 7.58 -19.98 -33.75
C LYS A 167 7.90 -19.88 -32.25
N ARG A 168 7.82 -21.01 -31.54
CA ARG A 168 7.92 -21.12 -30.07
C ARG A 168 9.35 -21.04 -29.49
N GLU A 169 10.32 -20.54 -30.24
CA GLU A 169 11.71 -20.39 -29.78
C GLU A 169 12.21 -18.96 -30.00
N ALA A 170 11.32 -18.06 -30.43
CA ALA A 170 11.70 -16.75 -30.90
C ALA A 170 12.16 -15.86 -29.73
N LEU A 171 11.43 -15.88 -28.61
CA LEU A 171 11.84 -15.13 -27.42
C LEU A 171 13.12 -15.72 -26.83
N LYS A 172 13.25 -17.05 -26.77
CA LYS A 172 14.47 -17.70 -26.26
C LYS A 172 15.72 -17.25 -27.02
N LEU A 173 15.68 -17.32 -28.35
CA LEU A 173 16.80 -16.90 -29.19
C LEU A 173 17.15 -15.41 -29.00
N TYR A 174 16.13 -14.56 -28.81
CA TYR A 174 16.33 -13.14 -28.54
C TYR A 174 17.02 -12.92 -27.19
N LEU A 175 16.54 -13.54 -26.11
CA LEU A 175 17.14 -13.42 -24.77
C LEU A 175 18.57 -13.97 -24.72
N ASP A 176 18.88 -15.01 -25.50
CA ASP A 176 20.25 -15.52 -25.62
C ASP A 176 21.22 -14.48 -26.18
N ASN A 177 20.80 -13.74 -27.20
CA ASN A 177 21.59 -12.68 -27.80
C ASN A 177 21.76 -11.47 -26.86
N GLU A 178 20.81 -11.27 -25.94
CA GLU A 178 20.88 -10.24 -24.90
C GLU A 178 21.67 -10.69 -23.66
N GLY A 179 22.20 -11.92 -23.65
CA GLY A 179 22.96 -12.48 -22.52
C GLY A 179 22.09 -12.92 -21.33
N LEU A 180 20.78 -13.06 -21.51
CA LEU A 180 19.80 -13.47 -20.49
C LEU A 180 19.41 -14.94 -20.67
N ASN A 181 20.39 -15.83 -20.58
CA ASN A 181 20.27 -17.25 -20.93
C ASN A 181 20.32 -18.23 -19.76
N ASP A 182 20.31 -17.73 -18.52
CA ASP A 182 20.32 -18.55 -17.30
C ASP A 182 19.06 -19.44 -17.23
N PRO A 183 19.19 -20.78 -17.25
CA PRO A 183 18.06 -21.71 -17.20
C PRO A 183 17.16 -21.54 -15.96
N GLU A 184 17.73 -21.23 -14.78
CA GLU A 184 16.91 -21.01 -13.58
C GLU A 184 16.05 -19.75 -13.72
N LEU A 185 16.64 -18.70 -14.28
CA LEU A 185 15.96 -17.42 -14.52
C LEU A 185 14.79 -17.60 -15.50
N LEU A 186 15.03 -18.28 -16.61
CA LEU A 186 14.00 -18.52 -17.63
C LEU A 186 12.87 -19.39 -17.09
N LYS A 187 13.18 -20.41 -16.29
CA LYS A 187 12.18 -21.24 -15.62
C LYS A 187 11.30 -20.42 -14.66
N LYS A 188 11.91 -19.59 -13.81
CA LYS A 188 11.19 -18.73 -12.84
C LYS A 188 10.38 -17.60 -13.50
N SER A 189 10.74 -17.19 -14.72
CA SER A 189 10.06 -16.11 -15.43
C SER A 189 8.59 -16.41 -15.74
N GLY A 190 8.21 -17.68 -15.91
CA GLY A 190 6.89 -18.05 -16.40
C GLY A 190 6.64 -17.74 -17.88
N LEU A 191 7.65 -17.29 -18.63
CA LEU A 191 7.55 -17.03 -20.08
C LEU A 191 7.76 -18.29 -20.95
N PHE A 192 8.26 -19.39 -20.36
CA PHE A 192 8.58 -20.64 -21.06
C PHE A 192 7.85 -21.85 -20.46
N SER A 193 7.48 -22.82 -21.30
CA SER A 193 6.72 -24.00 -20.89
C SER A 193 7.61 -25.04 -20.20
N ASP A 194 7.17 -25.60 -19.07
CA ASP A 194 7.90 -26.61 -18.27
C ASP A 194 7.72 -28.06 -18.77
N ARG A 195 7.46 -28.28 -20.07
CA ARG A 195 7.08 -29.63 -20.54
C ARG A 195 8.25 -30.57 -20.80
N ASP A 196 9.46 -30.07 -21.00
CA ASP A 196 10.68 -30.87 -21.15
C ASP A 196 11.87 -30.13 -20.51
N ASP A 197 12.60 -30.80 -19.60
CA ASP A 197 13.65 -30.20 -18.76
C ASP A 197 14.88 -29.67 -19.54
N GLU A 198 14.93 -29.83 -20.86
CA GLU A 198 16.07 -29.41 -21.70
C GLU A 198 15.71 -28.37 -22.79
N VAL A 199 14.42 -28.11 -23.08
CA VAL A 199 14.02 -27.21 -24.19
C VAL A 199 13.04 -26.14 -23.70
N PHE A 200 13.51 -24.90 -23.63
CA PHE A 200 12.67 -23.74 -23.32
C PHE A 200 11.86 -23.30 -24.53
N LEU A 201 10.58 -23.67 -24.54
CA LEU A 201 9.61 -23.23 -25.55
C LEU A 201 8.75 -22.07 -25.02
N ASP A 202 8.62 -21.01 -25.83
CA ASP A 202 7.78 -19.85 -25.56
C ASP A 202 6.37 -20.32 -25.15
N ARG A 203 5.91 -19.83 -23.99
CA ARG A 203 4.56 -20.14 -23.46
C ARG A 203 3.49 -19.51 -24.34
N PHE A 204 3.70 -18.27 -24.73
CA PHE A 204 2.85 -17.58 -25.69
C PHE A 204 3.26 -17.98 -27.11
N SER A 205 2.27 -18.27 -27.96
CA SER A 205 2.48 -18.62 -29.35
C SER A 205 1.29 -18.15 -30.16
N ASN A 206 1.56 -17.41 -31.24
CA ASN A 206 0.58 -16.83 -32.14
C ASN A 206 -0.52 -16.03 -31.42
N ARG A 207 -0.11 -15.09 -30.57
CA ARG A 207 -1.01 -14.29 -29.72
C ARG A 207 -0.61 -12.82 -29.70
N ILE A 208 -1.63 -11.97 -29.63
CA ILE A 208 -1.45 -10.56 -29.24
C ILE A 208 -1.22 -10.53 -27.74
N LEU A 209 -0.17 -9.85 -27.29
CA LEU A 209 0.22 -9.77 -25.89
C LEU A 209 -0.08 -8.39 -25.33
N PHE A 210 -0.74 -8.40 -24.17
CA PHE A 210 -1.01 -7.23 -23.35
C PHE A 210 -0.10 -7.31 -22.11
N PRO A 211 0.89 -6.42 -21.98
CA PRO A 211 1.71 -6.31 -20.78
C PRO A 211 0.86 -6.04 -19.55
N ILE A 212 1.24 -6.66 -18.43
CA ILE A 212 0.63 -6.44 -17.13
C ILE A 212 1.69 -5.85 -16.22
N ASN A 213 1.43 -4.63 -15.75
CA ASN A 213 2.40 -3.86 -14.98
C ASN A 213 2.15 -3.97 -13.48
N ASN A 214 3.23 -3.92 -12.70
CA ASN A 214 3.14 -3.67 -11.28
C ASN A 214 2.81 -2.18 -11.00
N ALA A 215 2.59 -1.82 -9.74
CA ALA A 215 2.28 -0.44 -9.36
C ALA A 215 3.38 0.60 -9.70
N LYS A 216 4.60 0.16 -10.02
CA LYS A 216 5.72 0.99 -10.46
C LYS A 216 5.79 1.16 -11.99
N GLY A 217 4.85 0.56 -12.73
CA GLY A 217 4.83 0.59 -14.18
C GLY A 217 5.78 -0.40 -14.86
N GLN A 218 6.39 -1.31 -14.11
CA GLN A 218 7.26 -2.34 -14.68
C GLN A 218 6.43 -3.56 -15.08
N THR A 219 6.70 -4.12 -16.25
CA THR A 219 6.02 -5.32 -16.74
C THR A 219 6.43 -6.54 -15.94
N VAL A 220 5.43 -7.26 -15.41
CA VAL A 220 5.63 -8.44 -14.55
C VAL A 220 4.92 -9.69 -15.08
N ALA A 221 4.02 -9.53 -16.05
CA ALA A 221 3.29 -10.60 -16.70
C ALA A 221 2.75 -10.17 -18.06
N PHE A 222 2.18 -11.12 -18.81
CA PHE A 222 1.45 -10.86 -20.05
C PHE A 222 0.09 -11.56 -20.04
N SER A 223 -0.88 -10.97 -20.71
CA SER A 223 -2.11 -11.64 -21.16
C SER A 223 -2.08 -11.80 -22.68
N GLY A 224 -2.23 -13.04 -23.16
CA GLY A 224 -2.17 -13.38 -24.56
C GLY A 224 -3.54 -13.69 -25.15
N ARG A 225 -3.98 -12.88 -26.11
CA ARG A 225 -5.22 -13.06 -26.88
C ARG A 225 -4.97 -13.82 -28.18
N ALA A 226 -5.75 -14.87 -28.42
CA ALA A 226 -5.82 -15.50 -29.73
C ALA A 226 -6.63 -14.62 -30.69
N PHE A 227 -6.13 -14.40 -31.90
CA PHE A 227 -6.75 -13.54 -32.91
C PHE A 227 -7.09 -14.29 -34.22
N MET A 228 -6.65 -15.54 -34.36
CA MET A 228 -7.02 -16.45 -35.45
C MET A 228 -7.86 -17.62 -34.91
N GLU A 229 -8.89 -18.03 -35.64
CA GLU A 229 -9.58 -19.30 -35.41
C GLU A 229 -8.70 -20.44 -35.93
N GLN A 230 -8.33 -21.40 -35.06
CA GLN A 230 -7.64 -22.61 -35.52
C GLN A 230 -8.67 -23.63 -36.00
N SER A 231 -8.54 -24.06 -37.26
CA SER A 231 -9.16 -25.26 -37.80
C SER A 231 -8.50 -26.49 -37.18
N ASP A 232 -9.20 -27.13 -36.24
CA ASP A 232 -9.15 -28.55 -35.81
C ASP A 232 -9.10 -28.73 -34.28
N ASN A 233 -10.16 -29.37 -33.75
CA ASN A 233 -10.32 -30.22 -32.56
C ASN A 233 -9.61 -29.94 -31.21
N TYR A 234 -8.81 -28.87 -31.07
CA TYR A 234 -8.23 -28.45 -29.79
C TYR A 234 -8.81 -27.09 -29.39
N ARG A 235 -9.56 -27.05 -28.29
CA ARG A 235 -10.07 -25.81 -27.68
C ARG A 235 -8.90 -24.97 -27.15
N THR A 236 -8.32 -24.12 -27.98
CA THR A 236 -7.32 -23.13 -27.54
C THR A 236 -8.04 -21.99 -26.80
N ALA A 237 -7.64 -21.68 -25.57
CA ALA A 237 -8.28 -20.63 -24.77
C ALA A 237 -8.17 -19.25 -25.46
N LYS A 238 -9.28 -18.49 -25.51
CA LYS A 238 -9.36 -17.14 -26.11
C LYS A 238 -8.33 -16.20 -25.50
N TYR A 239 -8.17 -16.26 -24.17
CA TYR A 239 -7.16 -15.54 -23.41
C TYR A 239 -6.29 -16.52 -22.60
N MET A 240 -5.02 -16.18 -22.45
CA MET A 240 -4.05 -16.93 -21.65
C MET A 240 -3.20 -15.95 -20.85
N ASN A 241 -3.28 -16.00 -19.52
CA ASN A 241 -2.46 -15.15 -18.64
C ASN A 241 -1.16 -15.87 -18.28
N SER A 242 -0.12 -15.11 -17.92
CA SER A 242 1.04 -15.66 -17.22
C SER A 242 0.63 -16.50 -15.99
N PRO A 243 1.41 -17.54 -15.64
CA PRO A 243 1.24 -18.25 -14.38
C PRO A 243 1.62 -17.33 -13.20
N GLU A 244 1.30 -17.74 -11.97
CA GLU A 244 1.80 -17.06 -10.77
C GLU A 244 3.34 -17.17 -10.74
N THR A 245 4.02 -16.07 -10.45
CA THR A 245 5.49 -15.99 -10.35
C THR A 245 5.89 -15.14 -9.14
N GLU A 246 7.19 -15.04 -8.88
CA GLU A 246 7.72 -14.12 -7.87
C GLU A 246 7.38 -12.64 -8.16
N LEU A 247 7.28 -12.28 -9.44
CA LEU A 247 6.92 -10.92 -9.88
C LEU A 247 5.42 -10.70 -10.01
N PHE A 248 4.64 -11.75 -10.29
CA PHE A 248 3.24 -11.64 -10.65
C PHE A 248 2.34 -12.48 -9.77
N ASN A 249 1.49 -11.78 -9.01
CA ASN A 249 0.41 -12.37 -8.25
C ASN A 249 -0.94 -11.78 -8.66
N LYS A 250 -1.83 -12.59 -9.26
CA LYS A 250 -3.13 -12.11 -9.78
C LYS A 250 -4.01 -11.48 -8.71
N ARG A 251 -3.90 -11.93 -7.46
CA ARG A 251 -4.68 -11.40 -6.34
C ARG A 251 -4.26 -10.00 -5.90
N ARG A 252 -3.14 -9.46 -6.40
CA ARG A 252 -2.63 -8.14 -5.99
C ARG A 252 -2.56 -7.14 -7.13
N VAL A 253 -2.60 -7.62 -8.37
CA VAL A 253 -2.42 -6.78 -9.55
C VAL A 253 -3.76 -6.35 -10.10
N LEU A 254 -3.87 -5.05 -10.39
CA LEU A 254 -4.99 -4.43 -11.10
C LEU A 254 -4.44 -3.85 -12.41
N PHE A 255 -5.04 -4.23 -13.52
CA PHE A 255 -4.61 -3.72 -14.82
C PHE A 255 -4.78 -2.21 -14.89
N ASN A 256 -3.83 -1.54 -15.54
CA ASN A 256 -3.76 -0.09 -15.72
C ASN A 256 -3.61 0.74 -14.42
N TYR A 257 -3.46 0.12 -13.25
CA TYR A 257 -3.33 0.86 -11.99
C TYR A 257 -2.11 1.79 -11.97
N ASP A 258 -0.99 1.38 -12.57
CA ASP A 258 0.23 2.19 -12.70
C ASP A 258 -0.03 3.54 -13.39
N LYS A 259 -0.85 3.54 -14.45
CA LYS A 259 -1.19 4.74 -15.23
C LYS A 259 -2.40 5.48 -14.65
N ALA A 260 -3.38 4.75 -14.13
CA ALA A 260 -4.64 5.31 -13.64
C ALA A 260 -4.49 5.96 -12.25
N ARG A 261 -3.55 5.52 -11.42
CA ARG A 261 -3.40 5.97 -10.02
C ARG A 261 -3.38 7.49 -9.84
N ALA A 262 -2.71 8.23 -10.73
CA ALA A 262 -2.67 9.69 -10.66
C ALA A 262 -4.05 10.32 -10.93
N SER A 263 -4.80 9.80 -11.90
CA SER A 263 -6.14 10.28 -12.22
C SER A 263 -7.16 9.86 -11.16
N ILE A 264 -7.05 8.63 -10.64
CA ILE A 264 -7.89 8.15 -9.52
C ILE A 264 -7.80 9.10 -8.33
N ARG A 265 -6.58 9.53 -7.95
CA ARG A 265 -6.37 10.47 -6.85
C ARG A 265 -6.91 11.86 -7.14
N ARG A 266 -6.68 12.36 -8.36
CA ARG A 266 -7.13 13.71 -8.77
C ARG A 266 -8.65 13.82 -8.75
N GLU A 267 -9.33 12.78 -9.21
CA GLU A 267 -10.78 12.72 -9.31
C GLU A 267 -11.43 12.16 -8.03
N ASN A 268 -10.61 11.62 -7.12
CA ASN A 268 -11.03 10.85 -5.94
C ASN A 268 -12.08 9.79 -6.30
N GLU A 269 -11.81 9.05 -7.38
CA GLU A 269 -12.74 8.10 -7.97
C GLU A 269 -11.99 7.07 -8.82
N VAL A 270 -12.37 5.80 -8.69
CA VAL A 270 -11.89 4.72 -9.57
C VAL A 270 -13.04 4.05 -10.30
N ILE A 271 -12.85 3.77 -11.58
CA ILE A 271 -13.82 3.02 -12.40
C ILE A 271 -13.32 1.59 -12.59
N LEU A 272 -14.09 0.61 -12.12
CA LEU A 272 -13.77 -0.80 -12.20
C LEU A 272 -14.50 -1.44 -13.39
N PHE A 273 -13.71 -1.92 -14.34
CA PHE A 273 -14.17 -2.67 -15.52
C PHE A 273 -13.87 -4.17 -15.36
N GLU A 274 -14.55 -5.02 -16.14
CA GLU A 274 -14.32 -6.47 -16.09
C GLU A 274 -13.01 -6.89 -16.75
N GLY A 275 -12.76 -6.36 -17.96
CA GLY A 275 -11.64 -6.72 -18.80
C GLY A 275 -10.66 -5.57 -19.03
N PHE A 276 -9.42 -5.94 -19.36
CA PHE A 276 -8.42 -4.94 -19.77
C PHE A 276 -8.77 -4.27 -21.11
N MET A 277 -9.57 -4.91 -21.97
CA MET A 277 -10.02 -4.32 -23.22
C MET A 277 -10.90 -3.10 -22.95
N ASP A 278 -11.86 -3.23 -22.03
CA ASP A 278 -12.75 -2.15 -21.63
C ASP A 278 -11.98 -0.96 -21.05
N VAL A 279 -10.93 -1.25 -20.27
CA VAL A 279 -10.02 -0.22 -19.75
C VAL A 279 -9.29 0.50 -20.88
N ILE A 280 -8.84 -0.21 -21.91
CA ILE A 280 -8.16 0.40 -23.06
C ILE A 280 -9.15 1.24 -23.90
N SER A 281 -10.38 0.74 -24.12
CA SER A 281 -11.43 1.48 -24.82
C SER A 281 -11.84 2.74 -24.03
N ALA A 282 -12.00 2.64 -22.71
CA ALA A 282 -12.24 3.77 -21.83
C ALA A 282 -11.06 4.78 -21.87
N TRP A 283 -9.82 4.30 -21.88
CA TRP A 283 -8.63 5.13 -22.02
C TRP A 283 -8.64 5.91 -23.34
N GLN A 284 -8.99 5.26 -24.46
CA GLN A 284 -9.15 5.91 -25.76
C GLN A 284 -10.24 6.98 -25.75
N ALA A 285 -11.32 6.71 -25.02
CA ALA A 285 -12.39 7.65 -24.78
C ALA A 285 -12.03 8.75 -23.76
N GLY A 286 -10.78 8.86 -23.31
CA GLY A 286 -10.32 9.92 -22.40
C GLY A 286 -10.59 9.66 -20.91
N VAL A 287 -11.18 8.52 -20.55
CA VAL A 287 -11.42 8.11 -19.17
C VAL A 287 -10.16 7.43 -18.63
N LYS A 288 -9.39 8.15 -17.80
CA LYS A 288 -8.04 7.74 -17.38
C LYS A 288 -7.98 7.09 -16.00
N ASN A 289 -9.06 7.07 -15.25
CA ASN A 289 -9.17 6.47 -13.91
C ASN A 289 -9.76 5.03 -13.92
N GLY A 290 -9.75 4.37 -15.09
CA GLY A 290 -10.24 3.00 -15.27
C GLY A 290 -9.21 1.90 -14.97
N ILE A 291 -9.64 0.83 -14.31
CA ILE A 291 -8.84 -0.37 -13.98
C ILE A 291 -9.66 -1.67 -14.14
N ALA A 292 -9.00 -2.83 -14.15
CA ALA A 292 -9.68 -4.13 -14.21
C ALA A 292 -8.98 -5.24 -13.39
N SER A 293 -9.75 -6.20 -12.88
CA SER A 293 -9.28 -7.37 -12.11
C SER A 293 -8.85 -8.57 -12.95
N MET A 294 -8.57 -8.35 -14.25
CA MET A 294 -8.01 -9.35 -15.18
C MET A 294 -8.81 -10.66 -15.29
N GLY A 295 -10.15 -10.57 -15.27
CA GLY A 295 -11.04 -11.72 -15.41
C GLY A 295 -11.06 -12.65 -14.18
N THR A 296 -10.67 -12.13 -13.00
CA THR A 296 -10.81 -12.81 -11.71
C THR A 296 -11.73 -12.02 -10.79
N SER A 297 -12.36 -12.69 -9.82
CA SER A 297 -13.09 -12.01 -8.77
C SER A 297 -12.16 -11.04 -8.04
N LEU A 298 -12.68 -9.85 -7.71
CA LEU A 298 -11.98 -8.87 -6.89
C LEU A 298 -11.53 -9.49 -5.55
N THR A 299 -10.34 -9.11 -5.07
CA THR A 299 -9.74 -9.65 -3.83
C THR A 299 -9.59 -8.59 -2.74
N GLU A 300 -9.38 -9.02 -1.50
CA GLU A 300 -9.18 -8.12 -0.35
C GLU A 300 -7.91 -7.29 -0.54
N GLU A 301 -6.86 -7.88 -1.11
CA GLU A 301 -5.60 -7.20 -1.37
C GLU A 301 -5.75 -6.12 -2.46
N GLN A 302 -6.55 -6.37 -3.50
CA GLN A 302 -6.87 -5.37 -4.52
C GLN A 302 -7.69 -4.22 -3.93
N ILE A 303 -8.67 -4.52 -3.09
CA ILE A 303 -9.47 -3.53 -2.37
C ILE A 303 -8.59 -2.65 -1.46
N SER A 304 -7.68 -3.26 -0.68
CA SER A 304 -6.74 -2.52 0.18
C SER A 304 -5.84 -1.57 -0.60
N VAL A 305 -5.45 -1.94 -1.83
CA VAL A 305 -4.68 -1.03 -2.71
C VAL A 305 -5.53 0.18 -3.12
N LEU A 306 -6.82 0.00 -3.40
CA LEU A 306 -7.73 1.07 -3.79
C LEU A 306 -8.07 2.00 -2.62
N ASP A 307 -8.25 1.45 -1.41
CA ASP A 307 -8.63 2.19 -0.20
C ASP A 307 -7.58 3.24 0.20
N LYS A 308 -6.32 3.01 -0.22
CA LYS A 308 -5.21 3.95 -0.01
C LYS A 308 -5.26 5.19 -0.91
N VAL A 309 -6.06 5.18 -1.98
CA VAL A 309 -6.03 6.22 -3.03
C VAL A 309 -7.36 6.87 -3.35
N THR A 310 -8.48 6.25 -2.96
CA THR A 310 -9.83 6.79 -3.15
C THR A 310 -10.76 6.20 -2.10
N ASP A 311 -11.91 6.85 -1.87
CA ASP A 311 -13.06 6.32 -1.12
C ASP A 311 -14.32 6.21 -2.00
N HIS A 312 -14.19 6.41 -3.32
CA HIS A 312 -15.28 6.31 -4.30
C HIS A 312 -14.96 5.31 -5.41
N VAL A 313 -15.86 4.34 -5.62
CA VAL A 313 -15.74 3.28 -6.62
C VAL A 313 -16.98 3.27 -7.52
N VAL A 314 -16.75 3.34 -8.83
CA VAL A 314 -17.78 3.16 -9.85
C VAL A 314 -17.58 1.79 -10.50
N ILE A 315 -18.59 0.93 -10.49
CA ILE A 315 -18.53 -0.37 -11.16
C ILE A 315 -19.18 -0.23 -12.54
N ALA A 316 -18.41 -0.45 -13.59
CA ALA A 316 -18.81 -0.32 -15.00
C ALA A 316 -18.57 -1.65 -15.73
N TYR A 317 -19.34 -2.65 -15.34
CA TYR A 317 -19.31 -4.02 -15.89
C TYR A 317 -20.28 -4.19 -17.05
N ASP A 318 -20.22 -5.33 -17.75
CA ASP A 318 -21.03 -5.58 -18.94
C ASP A 318 -22.53 -5.50 -18.60
N GLY A 319 -23.34 -4.92 -19.50
CA GLY A 319 -24.78 -4.77 -19.29
C GLY A 319 -25.60 -6.07 -19.40
N ASP A 320 -24.94 -7.22 -19.62
CA ASP A 320 -25.58 -8.51 -19.79
C ASP A 320 -25.95 -9.19 -18.45
N ASP A 321 -26.55 -10.37 -18.52
CA ASP A 321 -26.99 -11.06 -17.30
C ASP A 321 -25.80 -11.52 -16.44
N ALA A 322 -24.65 -11.83 -17.04
CA ALA A 322 -23.46 -12.25 -16.32
C ALA A 322 -22.73 -11.06 -15.66
N GLY A 323 -22.65 -9.92 -16.34
CA GLY A 323 -22.06 -8.69 -15.83
C GLY A 323 -22.88 -8.08 -14.69
N LEU A 324 -24.22 -8.19 -14.73
CA LEU A 324 -25.08 -7.84 -13.60
C LEU A 324 -24.82 -8.72 -12.36
N GLU A 325 -24.65 -10.03 -12.54
CA GLU A 325 -24.28 -10.94 -11.44
C GLU A 325 -22.85 -10.69 -10.93
N ALA A 326 -21.92 -10.33 -11.82
CA ALA A 326 -20.57 -9.92 -11.46
C ALA A 326 -20.57 -8.62 -10.64
N THR A 327 -21.41 -7.65 -11.04
CA THR A 327 -21.63 -6.39 -10.31
C THR A 327 -22.16 -6.67 -8.91
N LYS A 328 -23.21 -7.50 -8.77
CA LYS A 328 -23.77 -7.86 -7.46
C LYS A 328 -22.72 -8.52 -6.56
N ARG A 329 -21.91 -9.44 -7.10
CA ARG A 329 -20.82 -10.07 -6.35
C ARG A 329 -19.75 -9.07 -5.92
N ALA A 330 -19.38 -8.14 -6.78
CA ALA A 330 -18.42 -7.08 -6.46
C ALA A 330 -18.97 -6.16 -5.36
N THR A 331 -20.22 -5.70 -5.47
CA THR A 331 -20.84 -4.84 -4.45
C THR A 331 -20.94 -5.54 -3.10
N ASP A 332 -21.31 -6.83 -3.08
CA ASP A 332 -21.43 -7.62 -1.85
C ASP A 332 -20.08 -7.88 -1.19
N PHE A 333 -19.02 -7.91 -1.98
CA PHE A 333 -17.66 -8.09 -1.48
C PHE A 333 -17.10 -6.78 -0.92
N ILE A 334 -17.23 -5.68 -1.69
CA ILE A 334 -16.75 -4.35 -1.29
C ILE A 334 -17.48 -3.84 -0.03
N SER A 335 -18.79 -4.08 0.09
CA SER A 335 -19.61 -3.61 1.21
C SER A 335 -19.27 -4.21 2.59
N ARG A 336 -18.46 -5.28 2.66
CA ARG A 336 -18.22 -5.99 3.91
C ARG A 336 -17.27 -5.26 4.85
N ASP A 337 -16.19 -4.71 4.30
CA ASP A 337 -15.01 -4.30 5.08
C ASP A 337 -14.47 -2.92 4.69
N THR A 338 -15.22 -2.13 3.92
CA THR A 338 -14.74 -0.83 3.40
C THR A 338 -15.72 0.30 3.65
N HIS A 339 -15.21 1.53 3.57
CA HIS A 339 -16.01 2.75 3.61
C HIS A 339 -16.29 3.32 2.22
N PHE A 340 -16.15 2.49 1.16
CA PHE A 340 -16.33 2.97 -0.20
C PHE A 340 -17.76 3.45 -0.43
N THR A 341 -17.88 4.66 -0.98
CA THR A 341 -19.07 5.07 -1.70
C THR A 341 -19.08 4.31 -3.02
N MET A 342 -20.21 3.69 -3.37
CA MET A 342 -20.33 2.88 -4.57
C MET A 342 -21.44 3.37 -5.48
N GLU A 343 -21.11 3.53 -6.76
CA GLU A 343 -22.03 3.81 -7.85
C GLU A 343 -21.89 2.73 -8.94
N ILE A 344 -22.96 2.48 -9.68
CA ILE A 344 -23.00 1.46 -10.73
C ILE A 344 -23.34 2.14 -12.05
N ALA A 345 -22.48 1.95 -13.05
CA ALA A 345 -22.76 2.35 -14.43
C ALA A 345 -23.29 1.13 -15.19
N THR A 346 -24.62 0.96 -15.21
CA THR A 346 -25.26 -0.18 -15.90
C THR A 346 -25.49 0.18 -17.37
N PHE A 347 -24.68 -0.39 -18.28
CA PHE A 347 -24.81 -0.10 -19.70
C PHE A 347 -26.18 -0.57 -20.26
N PRO A 348 -26.92 0.31 -20.97
CA PRO A 348 -28.22 -0.05 -21.53
C PRO A 348 -28.09 -1.06 -22.67
N GLU A 349 -29.22 -1.68 -23.05
CA GLU A 349 -29.30 -2.60 -24.21
C GLU A 349 -28.37 -3.82 -24.12
N LYS A 350 -27.86 -4.17 -22.93
CA LYS A 350 -26.88 -5.24 -22.69
C LYS A 350 -25.55 -5.04 -23.43
N LEU A 351 -25.19 -3.79 -23.70
CA LEU A 351 -23.92 -3.45 -24.33
C LEU A 351 -22.76 -3.60 -23.33
N ASP A 352 -21.57 -3.90 -23.84
CA ASP A 352 -20.32 -3.72 -23.11
C ASP A 352 -19.79 -2.27 -23.29
N PRO A 353 -18.76 -1.84 -22.54
CA PRO A 353 -18.20 -0.49 -22.68
C PRO A 353 -17.70 -0.16 -24.10
N ASP A 354 -17.13 -1.14 -24.80
CA ASP A 354 -16.59 -0.96 -26.16
C ASP A 354 -17.73 -0.77 -27.17
N ASP A 355 -18.74 -1.63 -27.13
CA ASP A 355 -19.96 -1.58 -27.92
C ASP A 355 -20.72 -0.27 -27.67
N TYR A 356 -20.76 0.21 -26.43
CA TYR A 356 -21.38 1.51 -26.11
C TYR A 356 -20.63 2.66 -26.79
N ILE A 357 -19.30 2.67 -26.74
CA ILE A 357 -18.48 3.69 -27.41
C ILE A 357 -18.70 3.64 -28.92
N GLN A 358 -18.72 2.44 -29.52
CA GLN A 358 -18.91 2.28 -30.96
C GLN A 358 -20.31 2.73 -31.43
N THR A 359 -21.35 2.49 -30.63
CA THR A 359 -22.75 2.78 -31.01
C THR A 359 -23.21 4.19 -30.65
N LYS A 360 -22.80 4.73 -29.50
CA LYS A 360 -23.25 6.05 -28.99
C LYS A 360 -22.18 7.14 -29.08
N GLY A 361 -20.91 6.77 -29.23
CA GLY A 361 -19.78 7.70 -29.35
C GLY A 361 -19.10 8.04 -28.02
N ILE A 362 -17.89 8.63 -28.12
CA ILE A 362 -17.01 8.94 -26.98
C ILE A 362 -17.65 9.96 -26.02
N GLU A 363 -18.24 11.04 -26.54
CA GLU A 363 -18.86 12.08 -25.69
C GLU A 363 -20.03 11.52 -24.87
N ALA A 364 -20.86 10.68 -25.49
CA ALA A 364 -21.97 10.02 -24.81
C ALA A 364 -21.46 9.03 -23.74
N PHE A 365 -20.37 8.32 -24.00
CA PHE A 365 -19.75 7.42 -23.03
C PHE A 365 -19.21 8.17 -21.81
N GLN A 366 -18.51 9.28 -22.03
CA GLN A 366 -18.00 10.14 -20.94
C GLN A 366 -19.14 10.73 -20.10
N ASP A 367 -20.19 11.23 -20.76
CA ASP A 367 -21.36 11.78 -20.08
C ASP A 367 -22.11 10.70 -19.28
N PHE A 368 -22.32 9.52 -19.87
CA PHE A 368 -22.92 8.38 -19.21
C PHE A 368 -22.13 7.94 -17.99
N LEU A 369 -20.81 7.78 -18.15
CA LEU A 369 -19.93 7.45 -17.04
C LEU A 369 -19.82 8.55 -16.00
N LYS A 370 -20.38 9.74 -16.18
CA LYS A 370 -20.36 10.81 -15.15
C LYS A 370 -21.72 11.08 -14.52
N HIS A 371 -22.79 10.98 -15.31
CA HIS A 371 -24.14 11.38 -14.90
C HIS A 371 -25.16 10.24 -14.99
N GLY A 372 -24.88 9.18 -15.76
CA GLY A 372 -25.76 8.04 -16.00
C GLY A 372 -25.61 6.90 -14.98
N ARG A 373 -25.10 7.20 -13.79
CA ARG A 373 -24.81 6.20 -12.75
C ARG A 373 -25.98 6.04 -11.80
N ASP A 374 -26.17 4.81 -11.36
CA ASP A 374 -27.08 4.46 -10.28
C ASP A 374 -26.33 4.43 -8.94
N THR A 375 -27.02 4.83 -7.88
CA THR A 375 -26.58 4.50 -6.52
C THR A 375 -26.62 2.98 -6.31
N LEU A 376 -25.86 2.48 -5.34
CA LEU A 376 -25.93 1.07 -4.95
C LEU A 376 -27.36 0.60 -4.68
N MET A 377 -28.16 1.40 -3.97
CA MET A 377 -29.51 1.01 -3.61
C MET A 377 -30.46 1.01 -4.82
N SER A 378 -30.34 1.98 -5.74
CA SER A 378 -31.10 1.99 -7.01
C SER A 378 -30.82 0.72 -7.82
N PHE A 379 -29.54 0.38 -7.97
CA PHE A 379 -29.11 -0.84 -8.65
C PHE A 379 -29.70 -2.10 -7.98
N LEU A 380 -29.60 -2.23 -6.66
CA LEU A 380 -30.12 -3.39 -5.92
C LEU A 380 -31.65 -3.53 -6.07
N MET A 381 -32.39 -2.42 -6.07
CA MET A 381 -33.84 -2.44 -6.29
C MET A 381 -34.19 -2.92 -7.70
N ALA A 382 -33.45 -2.49 -8.72
CA ALA A 382 -33.63 -2.95 -10.10
C ALA A 382 -33.24 -4.43 -10.26
N TYR A 383 -32.12 -4.83 -9.66
CA TYR A 383 -31.62 -6.20 -9.68
C TYR A 383 -32.60 -7.19 -9.05
N HIS A 384 -33.09 -6.90 -7.83
CA HIS A 384 -34.01 -7.80 -7.12
C HIS A 384 -35.42 -7.85 -7.73
N ARG A 385 -35.78 -6.89 -8.59
CA ARG A 385 -37.03 -6.91 -9.35
C ARG A 385 -36.98 -7.91 -10.50
N LYS A 386 -35.79 -8.19 -11.04
CA LYS A 386 -35.60 -9.01 -12.22
C LYS A 386 -36.15 -10.42 -12.01
N GLY A 387 -36.99 -10.88 -12.93
CA GLY A 387 -37.59 -12.22 -12.88
C GLY A 387 -38.77 -12.37 -11.91
N LEU A 388 -39.21 -11.29 -11.24
CA LEU A 388 -40.39 -11.31 -10.38
C LEU A 388 -41.63 -10.70 -11.07
N ASN A 389 -42.78 -11.31 -10.84
CA ASN A 389 -44.09 -10.78 -11.17
C ASN A 389 -44.67 -10.04 -9.96
N LEU A 390 -44.47 -8.73 -9.87
CA LEU A 390 -44.95 -7.90 -8.75
C LEU A 390 -46.48 -7.78 -8.67
N LYS A 391 -47.24 -8.34 -9.62
CA LYS A 391 -48.70 -8.50 -9.49
C LYS A 391 -49.08 -9.69 -8.62
N ASN A 392 -48.18 -10.67 -8.48
CA ASN A 392 -48.36 -11.77 -7.54
C ASN A 392 -48.03 -11.27 -6.12
N GLU A 393 -48.98 -11.44 -5.21
CA GLU A 393 -48.83 -10.95 -3.83
C GLU A 393 -47.62 -11.56 -3.10
N SER A 394 -47.36 -12.85 -3.30
CA SER A 394 -46.23 -13.54 -2.66
C SER A 394 -44.89 -13.04 -3.19
N GLU A 395 -44.76 -12.84 -4.50
CA GLU A 395 -43.53 -12.32 -5.11
C GLU A 395 -43.32 -10.84 -4.79
N ARG A 396 -44.41 -10.05 -4.72
CA ARG A 396 -44.37 -8.65 -4.27
C ARG A 396 -43.88 -8.54 -2.83
N LEU A 397 -44.44 -9.33 -1.92
CA LEU A 397 -44.00 -9.35 -0.51
C LEU A 397 -42.53 -9.75 -0.41
N LYS A 398 -42.11 -10.77 -1.16
CA LYS A 398 -40.71 -11.21 -1.22
C LYS A 398 -39.77 -10.10 -1.70
N TYR A 399 -40.15 -9.36 -2.74
CA TYR A 399 -39.37 -8.23 -3.24
C TYR A 399 -39.19 -7.15 -2.17
N ILE A 400 -40.29 -6.70 -1.57
CA ILE A 400 -40.28 -5.65 -0.54
C ILE A 400 -39.42 -6.09 0.65
N GLU A 401 -39.56 -7.35 1.08
CA GLU A 401 -38.75 -7.89 2.19
C GLU A 401 -37.25 -7.85 1.90
N ILE A 402 -36.84 -8.27 0.69
CA ILE A 402 -35.44 -8.25 0.27
C ILE A 402 -34.90 -6.82 0.22
N VAL A 403 -35.65 -5.89 -0.40
CA VAL A 403 -35.23 -4.48 -0.50
C VAL A 403 -35.12 -3.82 0.87
N LEU A 404 -36.06 -4.08 1.80
CA LEU A 404 -35.98 -3.56 3.16
C LEU A 404 -34.77 -4.10 3.93
N LYS A 405 -34.36 -5.36 3.69
CA LYS A 405 -33.13 -5.94 4.28
C LYS A 405 -31.86 -5.27 3.75
N GLU A 406 -31.83 -4.87 2.48
CA GLU A 406 -30.72 -4.11 1.91
C GLU A 406 -30.72 -2.66 2.43
N LEU A 407 -31.88 -1.99 2.49
CA LEU A 407 -32.02 -0.64 3.06
C LEU A 407 -31.61 -0.57 4.54
N ALA A 408 -31.80 -1.65 5.30
CA ALA A 408 -31.34 -1.73 6.68
C ALA A 408 -29.82 -1.56 6.83
N ARG A 409 -29.03 -1.83 5.77
CA ARG A 409 -27.57 -1.68 5.74
C ARG A 409 -27.09 -0.28 5.41
N VAL A 410 -27.89 0.50 4.66
CA VAL A 410 -27.58 1.89 4.27
C VAL A 410 -27.44 2.74 5.52
N THR A 411 -26.41 3.57 5.67
CA THR A 411 -26.19 4.37 6.90
C THR A 411 -26.88 5.74 6.85
N SER A 412 -27.06 6.31 5.65
CA SER A 412 -27.67 7.62 5.45
C SER A 412 -29.18 7.60 5.75
N ALA A 413 -29.62 8.41 6.71
CA ALA A 413 -31.04 8.54 7.07
C ALA A 413 -31.87 9.16 5.94
N ILE A 414 -31.29 10.13 5.21
CA ILE A 414 -31.94 10.81 4.09
C ILE A 414 -32.17 9.82 2.95
N GLU A 415 -31.13 9.04 2.63
CA GLU A 415 -31.19 8.03 1.59
C GLU A 415 -32.25 6.96 1.90
N ARG A 416 -32.27 6.45 3.15
CA ARG A 416 -33.32 5.53 3.61
C ARG A 416 -34.71 6.12 3.41
N GLU A 417 -34.95 7.37 3.82
CA GLU A 417 -36.28 7.98 3.69
C GLU A 417 -36.69 8.13 2.23
N LEU A 418 -35.77 8.48 1.33
CA LEU A 418 -36.03 8.61 -0.11
C LEU A 418 -36.52 7.27 -0.70
N TYR A 419 -35.80 6.18 -0.47
CA TYR A 419 -36.19 4.86 -1.00
C TYR A 419 -37.44 4.28 -0.32
N LEU A 420 -37.65 4.57 0.96
CA LEU A 420 -38.89 4.19 1.65
C LEU A 420 -40.11 4.91 1.06
N LYS A 421 -39.98 6.19 0.67
CA LYS A 421 -41.02 6.93 -0.06
C LYS A 421 -41.29 6.31 -1.43
N GLN A 422 -40.25 5.93 -2.17
CA GLN A 422 -40.41 5.23 -3.44
C GLN A 422 -41.18 3.91 -3.29
N LEU A 423 -40.86 3.10 -2.27
CA LEU A 423 -41.61 1.87 -1.97
C LEU A 423 -43.06 2.15 -1.55
N GLN A 424 -43.30 3.21 -0.78
CA GLN A 424 -44.64 3.64 -0.40
C GLN A 424 -45.46 4.01 -1.64
N ASP A 425 -44.92 4.85 -2.52
CA ASP A 425 -45.62 5.34 -3.71
C ASP A 425 -45.90 4.21 -4.71
N GLU A 426 -44.99 3.24 -4.83
CA GLU A 426 -45.15 2.12 -5.76
C GLU A 426 -46.14 1.05 -5.27
N PHE A 427 -46.10 0.71 -3.98
CA PHE A 427 -46.86 -0.43 -3.43
C PHE A 427 -48.07 -0.03 -2.58
N ASP A 428 -48.34 1.28 -2.44
CA ASP A 428 -49.43 1.84 -1.63
C ASP A 428 -49.38 1.35 -0.17
N LEU A 429 -48.17 1.35 0.39
CA LEU A 429 -47.91 0.95 1.77
C LEU A 429 -47.64 2.18 2.63
N SER A 430 -48.07 2.13 3.90
CA SER A 430 -47.77 3.22 4.82
C SER A 430 -46.26 3.29 5.12
N LEU A 431 -45.71 4.51 5.12
CA LEU A 431 -44.32 4.75 5.48
C LEU A 431 -43.98 4.25 6.89
N GLU A 432 -44.96 4.29 7.81
CA GLU A 432 -44.84 3.78 9.17
C GLU A 432 -44.60 2.27 9.18
N THR A 433 -45.42 1.51 8.44
CA THR A 433 -45.28 0.04 8.31
C THR A 433 -43.91 -0.34 7.73
N LEU A 434 -43.46 0.37 6.69
CA LEU A 434 -42.15 0.10 6.09
C LEU A 434 -40.99 0.40 7.06
N LYS A 435 -41.10 1.50 7.83
CA LYS A 435 -40.11 1.85 8.86
C LYS A 435 -40.05 0.83 10.00
N GLU A 436 -41.19 0.37 10.49
CA GLU A 436 -41.27 -0.67 11.54
C GLU A 436 -40.65 -1.99 11.07
N GLN A 437 -40.97 -2.42 9.85
CA GLN A 437 -40.43 -3.65 9.30
C GLN A 437 -38.91 -3.54 9.07
N MET A 438 -38.43 -2.41 8.52
CA MET A 438 -37.00 -2.16 8.36
C MET A 438 -36.27 -2.15 9.71
N HIS A 439 -36.85 -1.54 10.74
CA HIS A 439 -36.26 -1.50 12.08
C HIS A 439 -36.11 -2.90 12.68
N THR A 440 -37.07 -3.79 12.42
CA THR A 440 -36.97 -5.21 12.81
C THR A 440 -35.76 -5.87 12.17
N PHE A 441 -35.52 -5.67 10.86
CA PHE A 441 -34.33 -6.20 10.18
C PHE A 441 -33.01 -5.59 10.66
N VAL A 442 -33.00 -4.30 11.04
CA VAL A 442 -31.81 -3.67 11.65
C VAL A 442 -31.44 -4.38 12.96
N ILE A 443 -32.43 -4.68 13.82
CA ILE A 443 -32.21 -5.41 15.08
C ILE A 443 -31.71 -6.83 14.81
N GLU A 444 -32.34 -7.55 13.87
CA GLU A 444 -31.92 -8.91 13.48
C GLU A 444 -30.47 -8.94 13.00
N GLN A 445 -30.08 -8.06 12.07
CA GLN A 445 -28.69 -7.97 11.59
C GLN A 445 -27.70 -7.62 12.70
N GLN A 446 -28.07 -6.73 13.63
CA GLN A 446 -27.21 -6.41 14.78
C GLN A 446 -27.01 -7.63 15.68
N ASN A 447 -28.04 -8.45 15.89
CA ASN A 447 -27.96 -9.67 16.68
C ASN A 447 -27.14 -10.75 15.97
N GLU A 448 -27.29 -10.93 14.66
CA GLU A 448 -26.49 -11.83 13.84
C GLU A 448 -25.01 -11.45 13.86
N ARG A 449 -24.67 -10.18 13.59
CA ARG A 449 -23.29 -9.67 13.68
C ARG A 449 -22.68 -9.89 15.07
N ARG A 450 -23.45 -9.68 16.14
CA ARG A 450 -22.99 -9.98 17.51
C ARG A 450 -22.77 -11.47 17.75
N ALA A 451 -23.59 -12.34 17.16
CA ALA A 451 -23.45 -13.79 17.26
C ALA A 451 -22.25 -14.31 16.45
N GLU A 452 -21.98 -13.77 15.26
CA GLU A 452 -20.81 -14.07 14.43
C GLU A 452 -19.52 -13.64 15.12
N LYS A 453 -19.45 -12.39 15.60
CA LYS A 453 -18.29 -11.92 16.40
C LYS A 453 -18.04 -12.78 17.63
N ARG A 454 -19.09 -13.30 18.29
CA ARG A 454 -18.98 -14.26 19.39
C ARG A 454 -18.49 -15.65 18.96
N LYS A 455 -18.74 -16.07 17.72
CA LYS A 455 -18.24 -17.35 17.16
C LYS A 455 -16.80 -17.23 16.69
N GLU A 456 -16.41 -16.11 16.09
CA GLU A 456 -15.03 -15.81 15.72
C GLU A 456 -14.13 -15.67 16.95
N ALA A 457 -14.57 -14.91 17.97
CA ALA A 457 -13.89 -14.80 19.26
C ALA A 457 -13.76 -16.13 20.04
N ARG A 458 -14.50 -17.18 19.63
CA ARG A 458 -14.38 -18.55 20.17
C ARG A 458 -13.45 -19.45 19.35
N ARG A 459 -13.13 -19.10 18.10
CA ARG A 459 -12.25 -19.87 17.21
C ARG A 459 -10.80 -19.41 17.25
N ASP A 460 -10.55 -18.19 17.74
CA ASP A 460 -9.22 -17.62 17.91
C ASP A 460 -9.12 -17.00 19.31
N PRO A 461 -8.23 -17.47 20.21
CA PRO A 461 -8.02 -16.82 21.49
C PRO A 461 -7.17 -15.56 21.28
N SER A 462 -7.82 -14.49 20.83
CA SER A 462 -7.23 -13.16 20.72
C SER A 462 -8.06 -12.14 21.53
N PRO A 463 -7.42 -11.09 22.07
CA PRO A 463 -7.74 -10.51 23.39
C PRO A 463 -8.97 -9.59 23.42
N GLU A 464 -9.43 -9.34 24.66
CA GLU A 464 -10.62 -8.60 25.07
C GLU A 464 -10.81 -7.21 24.42
N PRO A 465 -12.08 -6.73 24.36
CA PRO A 465 -12.46 -5.52 23.62
C PRO A 465 -11.87 -4.26 24.24
N VAL A 466 -11.23 -3.48 23.37
CA VAL A 466 -10.69 -2.16 23.66
C VAL A 466 -11.82 -1.16 23.86
N GLN A 467 -12.06 -0.77 25.12
CA GLN A 467 -12.71 0.50 25.48
C GLN A 467 -11.86 1.66 24.94
N SER A 468 -12.51 2.71 24.44
CA SER A 468 -11.94 3.98 23.99
C SER A 468 -10.55 4.30 24.60
N ILE A 469 -9.49 3.96 23.86
CA ILE A 469 -8.11 4.25 24.23
C ILE A 469 -7.80 5.68 23.80
N VAL A 470 -7.80 6.58 24.78
CA VAL A 470 -6.72 7.57 24.90
C VAL A 470 -5.43 6.79 24.68
N LEU A 471 -4.67 7.09 23.62
CA LEU A 471 -3.42 6.44 23.23
C LEU A 471 -2.42 6.38 24.41
N HIS A 472 -2.60 5.38 25.26
CA HIS A 472 -1.61 4.86 26.18
C HIS A 472 -1.33 3.45 25.70
N ARG A 473 -0.33 3.38 24.82
CA ARG A 473 0.41 2.17 24.50
C ARG A 473 0.71 1.47 25.83
N ASN A 474 0.32 0.21 25.98
CA ASN A 474 0.93 -0.70 26.95
C ASN A 474 2.37 -0.97 26.47
N GLN A 475 3.22 0.06 26.52
CA GLN A 475 4.66 -0.16 26.57
C GLN A 475 4.96 -0.79 27.93
N PRO A 476 5.92 -1.73 28.03
CA PRO A 476 6.47 -2.08 29.33
C PRO A 476 6.81 -0.78 30.06
N LYS A 477 6.45 -0.65 31.36
CA LYS A 477 6.72 0.57 32.12
C LYS A 477 8.16 1.00 31.88
N GLU A 478 8.33 2.08 31.12
CA GLU A 478 9.63 2.58 30.72
C GLU A 478 10.42 2.88 32.00
N THR A 479 11.61 2.32 32.10
CA THR A 479 12.45 2.54 33.28
C THR A 479 12.87 4.01 33.31
N ALA A 480 13.16 4.53 34.50
CA ALA A 480 13.70 5.88 34.63
C ALA A 480 14.98 6.08 33.79
N LEU A 481 15.77 5.02 33.64
CA LEU A 481 16.97 4.98 32.80
C LEU A 481 16.64 5.12 31.31
N THR A 482 15.79 4.26 30.76
CA THR A 482 15.40 4.32 29.34
C THR A 482 14.75 5.66 28.98
N ARG A 483 13.96 6.23 29.89
CA ARG A 483 13.38 7.56 29.70
C ARG A 483 14.44 8.67 29.69
N ALA A 484 15.42 8.62 30.59
CA ALA A 484 16.52 9.59 30.62
C ALA A 484 17.37 9.51 29.34
N GLU A 485 17.69 8.30 28.88
CA GLU A 485 18.41 8.07 27.62
C GLU A 485 17.69 8.67 26.42
N LYS A 486 16.38 8.39 26.26
CA LYS A 486 15.58 8.93 25.16
C LYS A 486 15.43 10.44 25.23
N ASN A 487 15.21 11.00 26.42
CA ASN A 487 15.09 12.43 26.59
C ASN A 487 16.40 13.14 26.24
N LEU A 488 17.55 12.59 26.66
CA LEU A 488 18.85 13.14 26.32
C LEU A 488 19.10 13.10 24.81
N LEU A 489 18.83 11.97 24.16
CA LEU A 489 18.92 11.84 22.69
C LEU A 489 17.96 12.80 21.97
N HIS A 490 16.73 12.95 22.47
CA HIS A 490 15.78 13.92 21.92
C HIS A 490 16.34 15.34 21.97
N ARG A 491 16.92 15.76 23.10
CA ARG A 491 17.56 17.07 23.26
C ARG A 491 18.72 17.24 22.29
N LEU A 492 19.56 16.20 22.13
CA LEU A 492 20.63 16.21 21.15
C LEU A 492 20.11 16.44 19.74
N PHE A 493 19.08 15.72 19.32
CA PHE A 493 18.55 15.81 17.95
C PHE A 493 17.80 17.11 17.64
N THR A 494 17.40 17.87 18.66
CA THR A 494 16.51 19.03 18.49
C THR A 494 17.17 20.36 18.86
N LEU A 495 18.17 20.36 19.74
CA LEU A 495 18.81 21.54 20.27
C LEU A 495 20.33 21.38 20.27
N ASP A 496 20.99 22.13 19.39
CA ASP A 496 22.44 22.12 19.18
C ASP A 496 23.25 22.42 20.45
N GLU A 497 22.72 23.32 21.30
CA GLU A 497 23.31 23.68 22.60
C GLU A 497 23.52 22.46 23.52
N THR A 498 22.72 21.41 23.38
CA THR A 498 22.84 20.17 24.17
C THR A 498 24.18 19.49 23.96
N TRP A 499 24.66 19.43 22.70
CA TRP A 499 25.94 18.81 22.38
C TRP A 499 27.10 19.58 23.00
N THR A 500 27.03 20.92 22.95
CA THR A 500 28.02 21.81 23.58
C THR A 500 28.08 21.58 25.10
N ILE A 501 26.93 21.44 25.76
CA ILE A 501 26.86 21.14 27.20
C ILE A 501 27.49 19.78 27.50
N LEU A 502 27.17 18.74 26.73
CA LEU A 502 27.71 17.39 26.95
C LEU A 502 29.23 17.32 26.80
N ASN A 503 29.78 17.94 25.75
CA ASN A 503 31.21 17.91 25.50
C ASN A 503 32.02 18.67 26.57
N SER A 504 31.39 19.61 27.28
CA SER A 504 32.01 20.34 28.39
C SER A 504 32.15 19.53 29.70
N GLN A 505 31.47 18.39 29.84
CA GLN A 505 31.35 17.67 31.12
C GLN A 505 32.36 16.53 31.34
N GLU A 506 33.28 16.24 30.41
CA GLU A 506 34.33 15.18 30.51
C GLU A 506 33.84 13.82 31.09
N LYS A 507 32.59 13.42 30.83
CA LYS A 507 32.00 12.15 31.31
C LYS A 507 31.89 11.14 30.17
N GLU A 508 32.34 9.91 30.43
CA GLU A 508 32.16 8.79 29.50
C GLU A 508 30.70 8.31 29.56
N LEU A 509 29.97 8.53 28.46
CA LEU A 509 28.55 8.17 28.35
C LEU A 509 28.35 6.78 27.76
N SER A 510 27.69 5.91 28.53
CA SER A 510 27.25 4.60 28.07
C SER A 510 25.74 4.46 28.22
N PHE A 511 25.07 4.05 27.15
CA PHE A 511 23.64 3.78 27.10
C PHE A 511 23.42 2.28 27.29
N SER A 512 22.38 1.93 28.05
CA SER A 512 21.97 0.55 28.29
C SER A 512 21.31 -0.09 27.08
N ASP A 513 20.57 0.70 26.29
CA ASP A 513 19.98 0.29 25.03
C ASP A 513 21.02 0.41 23.89
N GLN A 514 21.19 -0.68 23.13
CA GLN A 514 22.18 -0.75 22.06
C GLN A 514 21.89 0.24 20.93
N ASP A 515 20.62 0.46 20.58
CA ASP A 515 20.26 1.42 19.53
C ASP A 515 20.51 2.85 20.03
N HIS A 516 20.21 3.16 21.29
CA HIS A 516 20.55 4.46 21.88
C HIS A 516 22.06 4.74 21.89
N GLN A 517 22.87 3.74 22.25
CA GLN A 517 24.32 3.86 22.23
C GLN A 517 24.84 4.15 20.82
N VAL A 518 24.35 3.41 19.82
CA VAL A 518 24.75 3.62 18.43
C VAL A 518 24.31 5.00 17.94
N LEU A 519 23.06 5.39 18.21
CA LEU A 519 22.55 6.71 17.83
C LEU A 519 23.37 7.85 18.44
N TYR A 520 23.78 7.74 19.71
CA TYR A 520 24.66 8.72 20.34
C TYR A 520 26.01 8.83 19.62
N LEU A 521 26.69 7.70 19.40
CA LEU A 521 27.99 7.67 18.72
C LEU A 521 27.90 8.22 17.29
N MET A 522 26.83 7.88 16.57
CA MET A 522 26.58 8.39 15.23
C MET A 522 26.29 9.88 15.23
N TYR A 523 25.54 10.38 16.21
CA TYR A 523 25.24 11.81 16.32
C TYR A 523 26.50 12.61 16.65
N ASP A 524 27.34 12.10 17.54
CA ASP A 524 28.61 12.73 17.89
C ASP A 524 29.55 12.84 16.68
N GLU A 525 29.73 11.74 15.92
CA GLU A 525 30.51 11.76 14.67
C GLU A 525 29.89 12.70 13.62
N PHE A 526 28.57 12.68 13.48
CA PHE A 526 27.84 13.53 12.54
C PHE A 526 28.07 15.02 12.83
N HIS A 527 27.96 15.43 14.10
CA HIS A 527 28.14 16.82 14.53
C HIS A 527 29.57 17.33 14.29
N HIS A 528 30.58 16.48 14.45
CA HIS A 528 31.97 16.85 14.15
C HIS A 528 32.28 16.97 12.65
N SER A 529 31.50 16.30 11.79
CA SER A 529 31.83 16.12 10.36
C SER A 529 30.93 16.89 9.39
N HIS A 530 29.82 17.47 9.86
CA HIS A 530 28.84 18.18 9.01
C HIS A 530 28.53 19.58 9.57
N GLU A 531 28.34 20.56 8.67
CA GLU A 531 27.99 21.93 9.07
C GLU A 531 26.50 22.09 9.44
N ASP A 532 25.60 21.32 8.81
CA ASP A 532 24.18 21.28 9.16
C ASP A 532 23.90 20.20 10.19
N THR A 533 23.55 20.60 11.42
CA THR A 533 23.27 19.70 12.54
C THR A 533 21.77 19.37 12.68
N SER A 534 20.97 19.68 11.66
CA SER A 534 19.53 19.39 11.67
C SER A 534 19.19 17.91 11.78
N LEU A 535 18.04 17.60 12.40
CA LEU A 535 17.50 16.24 12.47
C LEU A 535 17.34 15.59 11.08
N GLN A 536 16.97 16.37 10.06
CA GLN A 536 16.80 15.84 8.71
C GLN A 536 18.12 15.36 8.11
N SER A 537 19.19 16.14 8.30
CA SER A 537 20.56 15.76 7.92
C SER A 537 21.03 14.52 8.68
N PHE A 538 20.78 14.48 9.99
CA PHE A 538 21.15 13.33 10.80
C PHE A 538 20.45 12.04 10.34
N LEU A 539 19.14 12.10 10.02
CA LEU A 539 18.39 10.94 9.52
C LEU A 539 18.95 10.37 8.21
N ASP A 540 19.50 11.22 7.34
CA ASP A 540 20.13 10.76 6.10
C ASP A 540 21.54 10.21 6.29
N PHE A 541 22.24 10.64 7.35
CA PHE A 541 23.53 10.09 7.74
C PHE A 541 23.43 8.67 8.31
N LEU A 542 22.28 8.29 8.87
CA LEU A 542 22.07 6.97 9.46
C LEU A 542 22.09 5.84 8.40
N PRO A 543 22.83 4.74 8.64
CA PRO A 543 23.15 3.73 7.64
C PRO A 543 22.03 2.73 7.39
N ASP A 544 21.11 2.56 8.36
CA ASP A 544 20.03 1.59 8.28
C ASP A 544 18.68 2.18 8.70
N GLU A 545 17.61 1.56 8.20
CA GLU A 545 16.23 1.99 8.45
C GLU A 545 15.77 1.74 9.89
N ARG A 546 16.44 0.83 10.63
CA ARG A 546 16.12 0.56 12.04
C ARG A 546 16.48 1.77 12.89
N LEU A 547 17.68 2.31 12.71
CA LEU A 547 18.17 3.50 13.41
C LEU A 547 17.38 4.74 13.02
N LYS A 548 17.02 4.92 11.74
CA LYS A 548 16.16 6.05 11.29
C LYS A 548 14.79 6.01 11.94
N SER A 549 14.19 4.82 12.00
CA SER A 549 12.91 4.60 12.67
C SER A 549 13.01 4.92 14.17
N LYS A 550 14.10 4.49 14.82
CA LYS A 550 14.36 4.75 16.24
C LYS A 550 14.60 6.23 16.55
N ALA A 551 15.41 6.90 15.74
CA ALA A 551 15.68 8.33 15.86
C ALA A 551 14.39 9.14 15.66
N SER A 552 13.56 8.75 14.69
CA SER A 552 12.25 9.36 14.45
C SER A 552 11.31 9.15 15.65
N GLU A 553 11.25 7.94 16.23
CA GLU A 553 10.50 7.66 17.46
C GLU A 553 10.92 8.60 18.60
N ILE A 554 12.23 8.77 18.82
CA ILE A 554 12.78 9.64 19.87
C ILE A 554 12.49 11.12 19.57
N ALA A 555 12.63 11.55 18.32
CA ALA A 555 12.30 12.91 17.89
C ALA A 555 10.81 13.24 18.11
N TRP A 556 9.93 12.23 18.15
CA TRP A 556 8.50 12.41 18.43
C TRP A 556 8.16 12.73 19.89
N ILE A 557 9.08 12.54 20.82
CA ILE A 557 8.88 12.89 22.23
C ILE A 557 8.49 14.38 22.36
N SER A 558 7.57 14.67 23.27
CA SER A 558 7.06 16.03 23.51
C SER A 558 7.76 16.62 24.73
N LEU A 559 8.87 17.33 24.51
CA LEU A 559 9.54 18.16 25.53
C LEU A 559 9.33 19.65 25.22
N SER A 560 9.63 20.51 26.20
CA SER A 560 9.68 21.96 26.06
C SER A 560 10.73 22.36 25.02
N ASP A 561 10.54 23.43 24.25
CA ASP A 561 11.56 23.94 23.32
C ASP A 561 12.76 24.58 24.07
N GLU A 562 12.66 24.83 25.38
CA GLU A 562 13.74 25.29 26.26
C GLU A 562 14.30 24.16 27.15
N ILE A 563 15.60 24.20 27.43
CA ILE A 563 16.29 23.33 28.39
C ILE A 563 16.17 23.95 29.80
N ALA A 564 15.58 23.22 30.74
CA ALA A 564 15.50 23.70 32.13
C ALA A 564 16.87 23.63 32.81
N ARG A 565 17.14 24.54 33.78
CA ARG A 565 18.39 24.51 34.55
C ARG A 565 18.55 23.17 35.27
N GLY A 566 19.68 22.49 35.07
CA GLY A 566 19.94 21.19 35.69
C GLY A 566 19.36 19.99 34.94
N GLU A 567 18.59 20.20 33.86
CA GLU A 567 17.88 19.10 33.17
C GLU A 567 18.85 18.07 32.57
N ILE A 568 19.91 18.53 31.91
CA ILE A 568 20.91 17.65 31.29
C ILE A 568 21.72 16.93 32.37
N GLU A 569 22.11 17.64 33.44
CA GLU A 569 22.79 17.04 34.59
C GLU A 569 21.96 15.93 35.25
N ASP A 570 20.64 16.12 35.36
CA ASP A 570 19.72 15.12 35.90
C ASP A 570 19.69 13.86 35.01
N TYR A 571 19.62 14.01 33.68
CA TYR A 571 19.71 12.86 32.76
C TYR A 571 21.06 12.13 32.89
N LEU A 572 22.15 12.88 32.94
CA LEU A 572 23.51 12.33 33.10
C LEU A 572 23.67 11.59 34.42
N SER A 573 23.12 12.08 35.52
CA SER A 573 23.17 11.39 36.82
C SER A 573 22.48 10.03 36.76
N VAL A 574 21.33 9.94 36.08
CA VAL A 574 20.59 8.69 35.93
C VAL A 574 21.34 7.71 35.03
N ILE A 575 21.90 8.19 33.92
CA ILE A 575 22.60 7.35 32.94
C ILE A 575 23.95 6.86 33.51
N CYS A 576 24.79 7.75 34.03
CA CYS A 576 26.13 7.41 34.50
C CYS A 576 26.15 6.73 35.88
N ASP A 577 25.27 7.11 36.82
CA ASP A 577 25.40 6.64 38.22
C ASP A 577 24.53 5.40 38.54
N ARG A 578 23.43 5.14 37.81
CA ARG A 578 22.55 3.98 38.07
C ARG A 578 22.87 2.73 37.23
N GLN A 579 23.41 2.88 36.03
CA GLN A 579 23.76 1.77 35.12
C GLN A 579 24.74 0.74 35.75
N PRO A 580 25.79 1.15 36.52
CA PRO A 580 26.69 0.18 37.18
C PRO A 580 26.01 -0.59 38.32
N LEU A 581 25.04 0.02 38.99
CA LEU A 581 24.36 -0.56 40.15
C LEU A 581 23.28 -1.58 39.76
N GLU A 582 22.50 -1.30 38.71
CA GLU A 582 21.50 -2.25 38.19
C GLU A 582 22.15 -3.49 37.57
N THR A 583 23.23 -3.30 36.80
CA THR A 583 24.00 -4.41 36.23
C THR A 583 24.63 -5.28 37.32
N ARG A 584 25.20 -4.68 38.38
CA ARG A 584 25.70 -5.41 39.56
C ARG A 584 24.59 -6.12 40.33
N LEU A 585 23.39 -5.54 40.41
CA LEU A 585 22.25 -6.19 41.06
C LEU A 585 21.78 -7.43 40.29
N GLN A 586 21.72 -7.33 38.95
CA GLN A 586 21.28 -8.41 38.08
C GLN A 586 22.25 -9.59 38.14
N SER A 587 23.57 -9.34 38.01
CA SER A 587 24.59 -10.39 38.10
C SER A 587 24.59 -11.08 39.46
N LYS A 588 24.43 -10.33 40.55
CA LYS A 588 24.35 -10.88 41.91
C LYS A 588 23.10 -11.72 42.14
N LYS A 589 21.97 -11.37 41.53
CA LYS A 589 20.75 -12.19 41.56
C LYS A 589 20.91 -13.50 40.78
N GLU A 590 21.64 -13.49 39.67
CA GLU A 590 21.95 -14.70 38.91
C GLU A 590 22.94 -15.62 39.66
N GLU A 591 23.98 -15.04 40.26
CA GLU A 591 24.90 -15.76 41.16
C GLU A 591 24.15 -16.39 42.34
N LEU A 592 23.15 -15.69 42.90
CA LEU A 592 22.32 -16.22 43.98
C LEU A 592 21.48 -17.42 43.52
N LYS A 593 20.83 -17.34 42.35
CA LYS A 593 20.08 -18.47 41.78
C LYS A 593 20.97 -19.69 41.51
N LEU A 594 22.21 -19.46 41.09
CA LEU A 594 23.20 -20.53 40.90
C LEU A 594 23.63 -21.14 42.24
N ALA A 595 23.84 -20.32 43.27
CA ALA A 595 24.15 -20.79 44.63
C ALA A 595 22.97 -21.55 45.27
N GLU A 596 21.72 -21.17 44.96
CA GLU A 596 20.49 -21.90 45.33
C GLU A 596 20.43 -23.28 44.69
N ARG A 597 20.71 -23.37 43.38
CA ARG A 597 20.74 -24.65 42.65
C ARG A 597 21.85 -25.59 43.15
N ASN A 598 22.98 -25.03 43.55
CA ASN A 598 24.13 -25.81 44.03
C ASN A 598 24.06 -26.11 45.55
N GLY A 599 23.03 -25.64 46.26
CA GLY A 599 22.83 -25.91 47.69
C GLY A 599 23.82 -25.22 48.65
N ASP A 600 24.58 -24.23 48.17
CA ASP A 600 25.59 -23.51 48.96
C ASP A 600 24.95 -22.42 49.84
N LYS A 601 24.57 -22.80 51.06
CA LYS A 601 23.85 -21.93 52.00
C LYS A 601 24.69 -20.73 52.49
N GLN A 602 26.01 -20.85 52.57
CA GLN A 602 26.87 -19.74 53.01
C GLN A 602 26.96 -18.68 51.91
N LYS A 603 27.14 -19.11 50.66
CA LYS A 603 27.18 -18.20 49.51
C LYS A 603 25.84 -17.52 49.26
N GLN A 604 24.72 -18.21 49.50
CA GLN A 604 23.38 -17.63 49.43
C GLN A 604 23.18 -16.47 50.42
N GLN A 605 23.61 -16.63 51.69
CA GLN A 605 23.49 -15.57 52.69
C GLN A 605 24.37 -14.36 52.35
N ALA A 606 25.60 -14.57 51.91
CA ALA A 606 26.52 -13.50 51.51
C ALA A 606 25.96 -12.69 50.32
N LEU A 607 25.52 -13.38 49.26
CA LEU A 607 24.95 -12.73 48.07
C LEU A 607 23.64 -12.00 48.38
N SER A 608 22.81 -12.53 49.29
CA SER A 608 21.59 -11.85 49.74
C SER A 608 21.89 -10.53 50.46
N PHE A 609 22.95 -10.49 51.27
CA PHE A 609 23.38 -9.27 51.96
C PHE A 609 23.96 -8.23 50.99
N GLU A 610 24.76 -8.67 50.00
CA GLU A 610 25.27 -7.81 48.93
C GLU A 610 24.13 -7.18 48.11
N ILE A 611 23.12 -7.99 47.75
CA ILE A 611 21.92 -7.52 47.04
C ILE A 611 21.17 -6.46 47.86
N ILE A 612 21.00 -6.66 49.17
CA ILE A 612 20.34 -5.68 50.05
C ILE A 612 21.13 -4.35 50.10
N ASN A 613 22.46 -4.41 50.14
CA ASN A 613 23.28 -3.20 50.15
C ASN A 613 23.25 -2.46 48.82
N ILE A 614 23.25 -3.16 47.68
CA ILE A 614 23.06 -2.54 46.36
C ILE A 614 21.68 -1.87 46.29
N ILE A 615 20.62 -2.54 46.76
CA ILE A 615 19.26 -1.96 46.83
C ILE A 615 19.22 -0.72 47.74
N LYS A 616 19.98 -0.70 48.83
CA LYS A 616 20.09 0.50 49.69
C LYS A 616 20.82 1.63 48.98
N GLN A 617 21.92 1.36 48.27
CA GLN A 617 22.64 2.36 47.47
C GLN A 617 21.74 2.96 46.38
N MET A 618 20.92 2.15 45.71
CA MET A 618 19.92 2.61 44.74
C MET A 618 18.78 3.45 45.34
N LYS A 619 18.59 3.42 46.67
CA LYS A 619 17.57 4.22 47.37
C LYS A 619 18.13 5.50 47.98
N SER A 620 19.45 5.57 48.14
CA SER A 620 20.16 6.72 48.73
C SER A 620 20.66 7.72 47.67
N ASN A 621 20.69 7.33 46.40
CA ASN A 621 20.93 8.15 45.20
C ASN A 621 19.68 8.17 44.32
#